data_AF-A0A0N1HQ52-F1
#
_entry.id   AF-A0A0N1HQ52-F1
#
_cell.length_a   1.000
_cell.length_b   1.000
_cell.length_c   1.000
_cell.angle_alpha   90.00
_cell.angle_beta   90.00
_cell.angle_gamma   90.00
#
_symmetry.space_group_name_H-M   'P 1'
#
loop_
_entity.id
_entity.type
_entity.pdbx_description
1 polymer ?
#
loop_
_entity_poly.entity_id
_entity_poly.type
_entity_poly.pdbx_seq_one_letter_code
_entity_poly.pdbx_strand_id
1 'polypeptide(L)'
;MTVTVGVLALQGAFLEHLVLLRNAAVRLNEKQGSFNFIEVRNKEDLSQCDALIIPGGESTTISLVAAQSDLLEPLRQFVKVDRRPTWGTCAGLILLAEAANATKKGGQELIGGLDVRVNRNHFGRQIESFQADLNLQFLDDKFPGIFIRAPIVEKILPNISGSQESEQRLADTVVAPSRTAKDDAARAAMGSEVEVLGTLPGRLRKAAKQGAEVNAEDDVGDIIAVRQGNVFGTSFHPELTADTRIHQWWLREVQAALQRRSV
;
A
#
# COMPACT_ATOMS: atom_id res chain seq x y z
N MET A 1 10.40 -23.24 7.29
CA MET A 1 10.58 -21.96 7.98
C MET A 1 9.22 -21.31 8.12
N THR A 2 8.86 -20.82 9.29
CA THR A 2 7.58 -20.11 9.51
C THR A 2 7.80 -18.64 9.19
N VAL A 3 6.98 -18.07 8.29
CA VAL A 3 7.01 -16.65 7.92
C VAL A 3 6.08 -15.88 8.85
N THR A 4 6.59 -14.87 9.55
CA THR A 4 5.76 -14.00 10.39
C THR A 4 5.30 -12.78 9.60
N VAL A 5 4.00 -12.62 9.44
CA VAL A 5 3.37 -11.47 8.79
C VAL A 5 2.69 -10.61 9.85
N GLY A 6 3.15 -9.36 9.97
CA GLY A 6 2.54 -8.37 10.83
C GLY A 6 1.41 -7.61 10.14
N VAL A 7 0.40 -7.20 10.91
CA VAL A 7 -0.59 -6.20 10.49
C VAL A 7 -0.51 -5.02 11.45
N LEU A 8 -0.20 -3.82 10.94
CA LEU A 8 -0.09 -2.61 11.76
C LEU A 8 -1.44 -2.31 12.42
N ALA A 9 -1.47 -2.34 13.75
CA ALA A 9 -2.69 -2.30 14.56
C ALA A 9 -2.79 -0.99 15.39
N LEU A 10 -2.38 0.13 14.78
CA LEU A 10 -2.51 1.46 15.39
C LEU A 10 -3.92 2.05 15.20
N GLN A 11 -4.48 1.85 14.01
CA GLN A 11 -5.84 2.26 13.63
C GLN A 11 -6.24 1.49 12.36
N GLY A 12 -7.53 1.29 12.12
CA GLY A 12 -8.05 0.69 10.89
C GLY A 12 -8.55 -0.75 11.04
N ALA A 13 -8.84 -1.38 9.91
CA ALA A 13 -9.44 -2.72 9.79
C ALA A 13 -8.39 -3.86 9.90
N PHE A 14 -7.52 -3.80 10.91
CA PHE A 14 -6.43 -4.78 11.06
C PHE A 14 -6.95 -6.19 11.40
N LEU A 15 -8.09 -6.30 12.10
CA LEU A 15 -8.69 -7.60 12.45
C LEU A 15 -9.19 -8.34 11.21
N GLU A 16 -9.85 -7.63 10.29
CA GLU A 16 -10.35 -8.16 9.02
C GLU A 16 -9.19 -8.67 8.16
N HIS A 17 -8.08 -7.92 8.11
CA HIS A 17 -6.85 -8.40 7.48
C HIS A 17 -6.33 -9.69 8.10
N LEU A 18 -6.25 -9.77 9.43
CA LEU A 18 -5.79 -10.99 10.13
C LEU A 18 -6.70 -12.19 9.84
N VAL A 19 -8.02 -11.99 9.78
CA VAL A 19 -8.99 -13.05 9.43
C VAL A 19 -8.74 -13.53 8.00
N LEU A 20 -8.62 -12.63 7.03
CA LEU A 20 -8.38 -13.03 5.64
C LEU A 20 -7.00 -13.64 5.43
N LEU A 21 -5.97 -13.20 6.15
CA LEU A 21 -4.65 -13.82 6.13
C LEU A 21 -4.68 -15.27 6.61
N ARG A 22 -5.38 -15.54 7.73
CA ARG A 22 -5.57 -16.91 8.24
C ARG A 22 -6.34 -17.76 7.23
N ASN A 23 -7.42 -17.23 6.66
CA ASN A 23 -8.21 -17.94 5.65
C ASN A 23 -7.41 -18.18 4.36
N ALA A 24 -6.58 -17.22 3.95
CA ALA A 24 -5.69 -17.35 2.80
C ALA A 24 -4.65 -18.44 3.05
N ALA A 25 -4.00 -18.44 4.21
CA ALA A 25 -2.99 -19.43 4.57
C ALA A 25 -3.55 -20.86 4.59
N VAL A 26 -4.77 -21.07 5.09
CA VAL A 26 -5.45 -22.38 5.06
C VAL A 26 -5.67 -22.87 3.62
N ARG A 27 -5.89 -21.96 2.67
CA ARG A 27 -6.09 -22.29 1.25
C ARG A 27 -4.78 -22.48 0.49
N LEU A 28 -3.65 -22.05 1.05
CA LEU A 28 -2.33 -22.35 0.51
C LEU A 28 -1.94 -23.77 0.94
N ASN A 29 -1.49 -24.60 -0.01
CA ASN A 29 -1.04 -25.96 0.31
C ASN A 29 0.18 -25.94 1.25
N GLU A 30 0.31 -26.94 2.12
CA GLU A 30 1.41 -27.09 3.09
C GLU A 30 2.82 -26.97 2.47
N LYS A 31 2.96 -27.32 1.18
CA LYS A 31 4.21 -27.17 0.42
C LYS A 31 4.72 -25.73 0.33
N GLN A 32 3.85 -24.74 0.48
CA GLN A 32 4.24 -23.34 0.41
C GLN A 32 4.90 -22.87 1.72
N GLY A 33 4.64 -23.51 2.87
CA GLY A 33 5.25 -23.15 4.15
C GLY A 33 4.24 -22.69 5.19
N SER A 34 4.72 -22.48 6.42
CA SER A 34 3.87 -22.07 7.55
C SER A 34 3.88 -20.54 7.71
N PHE A 35 2.74 -19.98 8.12
CA PHE A 35 2.59 -18.56 8.39
C PHE A 35 2.16 -18.33 9.84
N ASN A 36 2.74 -17.31 10.45
CA ASN A 36 2.28 -16.73 11.71
C ASN A 36 1.77 -15.31 11.46
N PHE A 37 0.66 -14.93 12.09
CA PHE A 37 0.02 -13.62 11.88
C PHE A 37 -0.11 -12.89 13.20
N ILE A 38 0.52 -11.72 13.30
CA ILE A 38 0.54 -10.92 14.53
C ILE A 38 0.06 -9.49 14.30
N GLU A 39 -0.48 -8.88 15.36
CA GLU A 39 -0.69 -7.44 15.41
C GLU A 39 0.65 -6.75 15.67
N VAL A 40 0.87 -5.62 14.99
CA VAL A 40 2.05 -4.77 15.22
C VAL A 40 1.60 -3.47 15.85
N ARG A 41 1.89 -3.29 17.14
CA ARG A 41 1.53 -2.10 17.92
C ARG A 41 2.77 -1.31 18.36
N ASN A 42 3.92 -1.96 18.42
CA ASN A 42 5.19 -1.37 18.83
C ASN A 42 6.36 -1.92 17.98
N LYS A 43 7.57 -1.46 18.30
CA LYS A 43 8.80 -1.81 17.56
C LYS A 43 9.22 -3.26 17.82
N GLU A 44 8.94 -3.80 19.01
CA GLU A 44 9.21 -5.19 19.37
C GLU A 44 8.36 -6.16 18.54
N ASP A 45 7.07 -5.87 18.34
CA ASP A 45 6.20 -6.62 17.43
C ASP A 45 6.73 -6.56 16.00
N LEU A 46 7.08 -5.36 15.52
CA LEU A 46 7.59 -5.16 14.17
C LEU A 46 8.89 -5.95 13.91
N SER A 47 9.77 -6.02 14.91
CA SER A 47 11.05 -6.75 14.81
C SER A 47 10.89 -8.25 14.57
N GLN A 48 9.74 -8.83 14.92
CA GLN A 48 9.44 -10.24 14.71
C GLN A 48 8.92 -10.53 13.30
N CYS A 49 8.61 -9.49 12.52
CA CYS A 49 7.94 -9.62 11.23
C CYS A 49 8.92 -9.81 10.07
N ASP A 50 8.58 -10.75 9.20
CA ASP A 50 9.19 -10.93 7.89
C ASP A 50 8.54 -10.06 6.82
N ALA A 51 7.23 -9.82 6.97
CA ALA A 51 6.45 -8.95 6.10
C ALA A 51 5.41 -8.15 6.90
N LEU A 52 4.90 -7.07 6.31
CA LEU A 52 3.99 -6.15 6.97
C LEU A 52 2.81 -5.75 6.07
N ILE A 53 1.60 -5.76 6.62
CA ILE A 53 0.45 -5.03 6.06
C ILE A 53 0.25 -3.74 6.85
N ILE A 54 0.12 -2.62 6.13
CA ILE A 54 -0.34 -1.34 6.65
C ILE A 54 -1.79 -1.16 6.18
N PRO A 55 -2.78 -1.34 7.07
CA PRO A 55 -4.19 -1.40 6.67
C PRO A 55 -4.74 -0.02 6.28
N GLY A 56 -6.00 -0.02 5.83
CA GLY A 56 -6.76 1.21 5.64
C GLY A 56 -7.09 1.93 6.95
N GLY A 57 -7.77 3.06 6.86
CA GLY A 57 -8.10 3.88 8.03
C GLY A 57 -7.98 5.38 7.76
N GLU A 58 -7.61 6.13 8.78
CA GLU A 58 -7.31 7.57 8.69
C GLU A 58 -5.79 7.76 8.75
N SER A 59 -5.19 8.09 7.61
CA SER A 59 -3.73 8.10 7.45
C SER A 59 -3.03 9.12 8.36
N THR A 60 -3.70 10.23 8.70
CA THR A 60 -3.15 11.26 9.60
C THR A 60 -2.99 10.68 11.00
N THR A 61 -4.02 10.00 11.50
CA THR A 61 -4.05 9.34 12.80
C THR A 61 -3.02 8.22 12.86
N ILE A 62 -2.94 7.37 11.82
CA ILE A 62 -1.92 6.31 11.79
C ILE A 62 -0.51 6.90 11.90
N SER A 63 -0.22 7.96 11.15
CA SER A 63 1.08 8.63 11.17
C SER A 63 1.38 9.30 12.52
N LEU A 64 0.41 10.04 13.08
CA LEU A 64 0.56 10.70 14.37
C LEU A 64 0.77 9.72 15.51
N VAL A 65 -0.01 8.63 15.55
CA VAL A 65 0.15 7.57 16.56
C VAL A 65 1.50 6.89 16.40
N ALA A 66 1.91 6.56 15.17
CA ALA A 66 3.21 5.96 14.91
C ALA A 66 4.39 6.86 15.33
N ALA A 67 4.26 8.18 15.14
CA ALA A 67 5.27 9.15 15.58
C ALA A 67 5.30 9.26 17.12
N GLN A 68 4.13 9.36 17.76
CA GLN A 68 4.02 9.44 19.23
C GLN A 68 4.48 8.16 19.94
N SER A 69 4.45 7.02 19.26
CA SER A 69 4.88 5.72 19.80
C SER A 69 6.28 5.31 19.34
N ASP A 70 7.08 6.23 18.78
CA ASP A 70 8.43 5.98 18.24
C ASP A 70 8.50 4.83 17.21
N LEU A 71 7.39 4.56 16.50
CA LEU A 71 7.27 3.45 15.55
C LEU A 71 7.50 3.89 14.09
N LEU A 72 7.41 5.19 13.81
CA LEU A 72 7.54 5.73 12.45
C LEU A 72 8.92 5.47 11.83
N GLU A 73 10.01 5.67 12.58
CA GLU A 73 11.36 5.39 12.12
C GLU A 73 11.63 3.89 11.92
N PRO A 74 11.25 2.99 12.86
CA PRO A 74 11.27 1.55 12.61
C PRO A 74 10.50 1.12 11.36
N LEU A 75 9.34 1.73 11.07
CA LEU A 75 8.59 1.45 9.85
C LEU A 75 9.35 1.87 8.59
N ARG A 76 9.96 3.06 8.58
CA ARG A 76 10.83 3.52 7.48
C ARG A 76 12.03 2.60 7.29
N GLN A 77 12.63 2.14 8.37
CA GLN A 77 13.72 1.16 8.33
C GLN A 77 13.23 -0.15 7.69
N PHE A 78 12.11 -0.69 8.14
CA PHE A 78 11.52 -1.94 7.61
C PHE A 78 11.21 -1.86 6.11
N VAL A 79 10.59 -0.75 5.68
CA VAL A 79 10.08 -0.60 4.32
C VAL A 79 11.13 -0.09 3.35
N LYS A 80 11.89 0.96 3.69
CA LYS A 80 12.82 1.62 2.73
C LYS A 80 14.23 1.07 2.82
N VAL A 81 14.73 0.79 4.02
CA VAL A 81 16.13 0.39 4.20
C VAL A 81 16.29 -1.12 4.06
N ASP A 82 15.50 -1.86 4.82
CA ASP A 82 15.47 -3.31 4.79
C ASP A 82 14.78 -3.85 3.54
N ARG A 83 13.87 -3.07 2.95
CA ARG A 83 13.00 -3.46 1.84
C ARG A 83 12.27 -4.76 2.11
N ARG A 84 11.75 -4.97 3.33
CA ARG A 84 10.94 -6.17 3.63
C ARG A 84 9.58 -6.10 2.92
N PRO A 85 9.01 -7.25 2.49
CA PRO A 85 7.72 -7.29 1.82
C PRO A 85 6.66 -6.50 2.59
N THR A 86 6.05 -5.51 1.94
CA THR A 86 5.10 -4.60 2.60
C THR A 86 3.91 -4.34 1.71
N TRP A 87 2.71 -4.38 2.27
CA TRP A 87 1.47 -4.07 1.56
C TRP A 87 0.70 -2.95 2.25
N GLY A 88 0.49 -1.83 1.57
CA GLY A 88 -0.38 -0.76 2.03
C GLY A 88 -1.75 -0.78 1.35
N THR A 89 -2.82 -0.84 2.12
CA THR A 89 -4.20 -0.73 1.60
C THR A 89 -4.81 0.61 1.99
N CYS A 90 -5.50 1.29 1.07
CA CYS A 90 -6.16 2.57 1.29
C CYS A 90 -5.23 3.59 2.00
N ALA A 91 -5.42 3.87 3.29
CA ALA A 91 -4.53 4.73 4.08
C ALA A 91 -3.06 4.27 4.07
N GLY A 92 -2.81 2.96 4.07
CA GLY A 92 -1.48 2.38 3.94
C GLY A 92 -0.80 2.72 2.61
N LEU A 93 -1.54 2.79 1.50
CA LEU A 93 -1.00 3.24 0.21
C LEU A 93 -0.52 4.70 0.30
N ILE A 94 -1.27 5.57 0.99
CA ILE A 94 -0.86 6.96 1.20
C ILE A 94 0.45 7.01 1.98
N LEU A 95 0.58 6.21 3.05
CA LEU A 95 1.80 6.20 3.88
C LEU A 95 3.02 5.65 3.15
N LEU A 96 2.84 4.69 2.23
CA LEU A 96 3.93 4.10 1.44
C LEU A 96 4.35 4.95 0.23
N ALA A 97 3.59 5.97 -0.15
CA ALA A 97 3.94 6.86 -1.25
C ALA A 97 5.16 7.74 -0.90
N GLU A 98 6.01 8.01 -1.88
CA GLU A 98 7.08 9.01 -1.75
C GLU A 98 6.51 10.43 -1.71
N ALA A 99 5.34 10.69 -2.30
CA ALA A 99 4.66 11.97 -2.19
C ALA A 99 3.15 11.82 -2.00
N ALA A 100 2.54 12.73 -1.24
CA ALA A 100 1.09 12.83 -1.12
C ALA A 100 0.64 14.27 -0.90
N ASN A 101 -0.56 14.63 -1.36
CA ASN A 101 -1.14 15.93 -1.03
C ASN A 101 -1.37 16.06 0.50
N ALA A 102 -1.10 17.25 1.02
CA ALA A 102 -1.16 17.59 2.43
C ALA A 102 -2.59 17.91 2.86
N THR A 103 -3.00 17.42 4.03
CA THR A 103 -4.29 17.77 4.62
C THR A 103 -4.23 19.09 5.41
N LYS A 104 -3.10 19.37 6.07
CA LYS A 104 -2.75 20.60 6.85
C LYS A 104 -1.22 20.66 7.05
N LYS A 105 -0.63 21.85 7.25
CA LYS A 105 0.80 22.00 7.65
C LYS A 105 1.07 21.20 8.94
N GLY A 106 2.06 20.32 8.91
CA GLY A 106 2.51 19.52 10.06
C GLY A 106 1.68 18.26 10.38
N GLY A 107 0.69 17.90 9.54
CA GLY A 107 -0.32 16.90 9.92
C GLY A 107 0.05 15.42 9.74
N GLN A 108 0.89 15.05 8.77
CA GLN A 108 1.14 13.64 8.48
C GLN A 108 2.51 13.45 7.85
N GLU A 109 3.32 12.60 8.46
CA GLU A 109 4.56 12.12 7.88
C GLU A 109 4.34 10.83 7.08
N LEU A 110 5.12 10.64 6.01
CA LEU A 110 5.09 9.44 5.17
C LEU A 110 6.19 8.46 5.55
N ILE A 111 5.96 7.19 5.25
CA ILE A 111 6.95 6.11 5.35
C ILE A 111 7.75 6.04 4.05
N GLY A 112 7.08 6.11 2.90
CA GLY A 112 7.67 5.92 1.57
C GLY A 112 7.91 4.46 1.22
N GLY A 113 8.57 4.22 0.08
CA GLY A 113 8.84 2.88 -0.46
C GLY A 113 8.14 2.55 -1.78
N LEU A 114 7.23 3.42 -2.24
CA LEU A 114 6.65 3.45 -3.58
C LEU A 114 6.91 4.82 -4.23
N ASP A 115 7.59 4.83 -5.38
CA ASP A 115 7.87 6.03 -6.18
C ASP A 115 6.61 6.52 -6.90
N VAL A 116 5.64 6.96 -6.12
CA VAL A 116 4.35 7.46 -6.59
C VAL A 116 3.95 8.70 -5.81
N ARG A 117 3.19 9.57 -6.47
CA ARG A 117 2.39 10.60 -5.81
C ARG A 117 0.96 10.10 -5.65
N VAL A 118 0.48 10.14 -4.42
CA VAL A 118 -0.89 9.74 -4.07
C VAL A 118 -1.75 10.97 -3.78
N ASN A 119 -2.91 11.03 -4.40
CA ASN A 119 -3.93 12.02 -4.09
C ASN A 119 -4.96 11.41 -3.12
N ARG A 120 -5.04 11.99 -1.92
CA ARG A 120 -6.01 11.63 -0.87
C ARG A 120 -7.42 12.01 -1.28
N ASN A 121 -8.39 11.14 -0.99
CA ASN A 121 -9.81 11.43 -1.13
C ASN A 121 -10.23 11.99 -2.50
N HIS A 122 -9.60 11.51 -3.58
CA HIS A 122 -9.79 12.02 -4.94
C HIS A 122 -11.26 12.00 -5.43
N PHE A 123 -12.08 11.10 -4.88
CA PHE A 123 -13.49 10.95 -5.24
C PHE A 123 -14.45 11.95 -4.55
N GLY A 124 -13.97 12.80 -3.63
CA GLY A 124 -14.74 13.90 -3.01
C GLY A 124 -15.71 13.46 -1.90
N ARG A 125 -16.40 14.45 -1.28
CA ARG A 125 -17.24 14.29 -0.07
C ARG A 125 -18.63 13.67 -0.28
N GLN A 126 -19.09 13.54 -1.53
CA GLN A 126 -20.47 13.14 -1.87
C GLN A 126 -20.57 11.72 -2.45
N ILE A 127 -19.45 11.06 -2.74
CA ILE A 127 -19.39 9.77 -3.46
C ILE A 127 -18.61 8.73 -2.63
N GLU A 128 -18.67 8.85 -1.31
CA GLU A 128 -17.59 8.37 -0.42
C GLU A 128 -17.44 6.85 -0.34
N SER A 129 -18.36 6.05 -0.87
CA SER A 129 -18.16 4.59 -0.96
C SER A 129 -18.83 3.98 -2.17
N PHE A 130 -18.10 3.15 -2.91
CA PHE A 130 -18.65 2.37 -4.02
C PHE A 130 -17.94 1.02 -4.14
N GLN A 131 -18.59 0.09 -4.84
CA GLN A 131 -18.00 -1.19 -5.19
C GLN A 131 -17.82 -1.25 -6.71
N ALA A 132 -16.70 -1.82 -7.15
CA ALA A 132 -16.45 -2.06 -8.56
C ALA A 132 -15.75 -3.41 -8.75
N ASP A 133 -16.11 -4.11 -9.82
CA ASP A 133 -15.40 -5.32 -10.23
C ASP A 133 -14.08 -4.93 -10.90
N LEU A 134 -12.97 -5.27 -10.26
CA LEU A 134 -11.63 -4.88 -10.65
C LEU A 134 -10.98 -5.95 -11.52
N ASN A 135 -10.40 -5.52 -12.63
CA ASN A 135 -9.46 -6.36 -13.38
C ASN A 135 -8.05 -6.09 -12.84
N LEU A 136 -7.48 -7.06 -12.14
CA LEU A 136 -6.15 -6.98 -11.52
C LEU A 136 -5.23 -7.93 -12.27
N GLN A 137 -4.08 -7.45 -12.75
CA GLN A 137 -3.19 -8.22 -13.64
C GLN A 137 -2.69 -9.54 -13.04
N PHE A 138 -2.73 -9.67 -11.71
CA PHE A 138 -2.27 -10.85 -10.98
C PHE A 138 -3.40 -11.81 -10.57
N LEU A 139 -4.64 -11.56 -11.00
CA LEU A 139 -5.80 -12.44 -10.79
C LEU A 139 -6.46 -12.79 -12.13
N ASP A 140 -6.97 -14.02 -12.24
CA ASP A 140 -7.62 -14.49 -13.47
C ASP A 140 -9.04 -13.93 -13.65
N ASP A 141 -9.81 -13.84 -12.55
CA ASP A 141 -11.18 -13.31 -12.55
C ASP A 141 -11.27 -11.97 -11.81
N LYS A 142 -12.30 -11.19 -12.14
CA LYS A 142 -12.56 -9.90 -11.51
C LYS A 142 -12.64 -10.01 -9.99
N PHE A 143 -12.12 -8.99 -9.30
CA PHE A 143 -12.15 -8.89 -7.84
C PHE A 143 -13.15 -7.83 -7.38
N PRO A 144 -14.03 -8.11 -6.40
CA PRO A 144 -14.97 -7.12 -5.88
C PRO A 144 -14.22 -6.08 -5.02
N GLY A 145 -13.83 -4.96 -5.63
CA GLY A 145 -13.13 -3.87 -4.97
C GLY A 145 -14.09 -2.95 -4.22
N ILE A 146 -13.85 -2.76 -2.92
CA ILE A 146 -14.60 -1.84 -2.06
C ILE A 146 -13.78 -0.56 -1.86
N PHE A 147 -14.30 0.56 -2.32
CA PHE A 147 -13.64 1.87 -2.23
C PHE A 147 -14.36 2.69 -1.18
N ILE A 148 -13.66 3.12 -0.14
CA ILE A 148 -14.18 4.00 0.92
C ILE A 148 -13.22 5.17 1.06
N ARG A 149 -13.64 6.36 0.63
CA ARG A 149 -12.80 7.57 0.58
C ARG A 149 -11.42 7.28 -0.03
N ALA A 150 -11.41 6.45 -1.08
CA ALA A 150 -10.19 5.85 -1.57
C ALA A 150 -9.21 6.89 -2.13
N PRO A 151 -7.91 6.76 -1.83
CA PRO A 151 -6.87 7.51 -2.52
C PRO A 151 -6.68 6.98 -3.95
N ILE A 152 -6.01 7.75 -4.80
CA ILE A 152 -5.52 7.26 -6.11
C ILE A 152 -4.03 7.52 -6.25
N VAL A 153 -3.35 6.70 -7.04
CA VAL A 153 -2.01 7.05 -7.54
C VAL A 153 -2.20 8.03 -8.70
N GLU A 154 -1.84 9.29 -8.46
CA GLU A 154 -1.98 10.37 -9.43
C GLU A 154 -0.83 10.36 -10.44
N LYS A 155 0.36 9.99 -9.99
CA LYS A 155 1.57 10.04 -10.81
C LYS A 155 2.59 9.01 -10.35
N ILE A 156 3.24 8.33 -11.30
CA ILE A 156 4.46 7.56 -11.07
C ILE A 156 5.64 8.54 -11.09
N LEU A 157 6.47 8.50 -10.06
CA LEU A 157 7.63 9.36 -9.90
C LEU A 157 8.87 8.67 -10.49
N PRO A 158 9.87 9.45 -10.95
CA PRO A 158 11.13 8.87 -11.38
C PRO A 158 11.83 8.21 -10.18
N ASN A 159 12.43 7.04 -10.42
CA ASN A 159 13.30 6.38 -9.45
C ASN A 159 14.63 7.15 -9.39
N ILE A 160 14.81 7.95 -8.33
CA ILE A 160 16.00 8.77 -8.12
C ILE A 160 16.64 8.46 -6.77
N SER A 161 17.96 8.60 -6.72
CA SER A 161 18.69 8.59 -5.45
C SER A 161 18.42 9.89 -4.69
N GLY A 162 18.03 9.80 -3.43
CA GLY A 162 17.78 10.96 -2.58
C GLY A 162 16.30 11.29 -2.44
N SER A 163 15.99 12.58 -2.19
CA SER A 163 14.63 13.04 -1.95
C SER A 163 13.97 13.53 -3.24
N GLN A 164 12.63 13.43 -3.33
CA GLN A 164 11.84 13.97 -4.44
C GLN A 164 11.72 15.50 -4.35
N GLU A 165 12.82 16.23 -4.59
CA GLU A 165 12.90 17.70 -4.48
C GLU A 165 11.94 18.44 -5.43
N SER A 166 11.57 17.84 -6.56
CA SER A 166 10.53 18.38 -7.44
C SER A 166 9.17 18.40 -6.76
N GLU A 167 8.83 17.36 -6.02
CA GLU A 167 7.55 17.24 -5.32
C GLU A 167 7.52 18.11 -4.05
N GLN A 168 8.66 18.32 -3.38
CA GLN A 168 8.77 19.23 -2.22
C GLN A 168 8.46 20.69 -2.56
N ARG A 169 8.67 21.09 -3.83
CA ARG A 169 8.38 22.44 -4.32
C ARG A 169 6.89 22.67 -4.60
N LEU A 170 6.09 21.61 -4.66
CA LEU A 170 4.66 21.73 -4.88
C LEU A 170 3.97 22.19 -3.59
N ALA A 171 3.06 23.15 -3.73
CA ALA A 171 2.23 23.58 -2.63
C ALA A 171 1.42 22.39 -2.08
N ASP A 172 1.22 22.36 -0.77
CA ASP A 172 0.42 21.33 -0.09
C ASP A 172 0.81 19.90 -0.48
N THR A 173 2.11 19.62 -0.57
CA THR A 173 2.63 18.27 -0.81
C THR A 173 3.58 17.86 0.32
N VAL A 174 3.43 16.64 0.81
CA VAL A 174 4.34 16.00 1.77
C VAL A 174 5.17 14.98 1.01
N VAL A 175 6.47 14.94 1.30
CA VAL A 175 7.42 14.00 0.70
C VAL A 175 8.03 13.10 1.79
N ALA A 176 8.14 11.80 1.52
CA ALA A 176 8.77 10.86 2.44
C ALA A 176 10.28 11.13 2.57
N PRO A 177 10.90 10.89 3.74
CA PRO A 177 12.33 11.08 3.88
C PRO A 177 13.10 10.07 3.02
N SER A 178 14.16 10.53 2.35
CA SER A 178 15.07 9.67 1.60
C SER A 178 15.78 8.68 2.52
N ARG A 179 16.06 7.47 2.02
CA ARG A 179 16.77 6.40 2.73
C ARG A 179 17.63 5.60 1.76
N THR A 180 18.67 4.97 2.29
CA THR A 180 19.57 4.10 1.53
C THR A 180 19.30 2.65 1.88
N ALA A 181 19.22 1.77 0.88
CA ALA A 181 19.07 0.34 1.08
C ALA A 181 20.27 -0.27 1.85
N LYS A 182 20.01 -1.22 2.76
CA LYS A 182 21.06 -1.81 3.61
C LYS A 182 21.99 -2.78 2.90
N ASP A 183 21.49 -3.51 1.92
CA ASP A 183 22.17 -4.60 1.22
C ASP A 183 21.83 -4.58 -0.28
N ASP A 184 22.52 -5.41 -1.05
CA ASP A 184 22.37 -5.43 -2.51
C ASP A 184 20.99 -5.91 -2.96
N ALA A 185 20.38 -6.85 -2.22
CA ALA A 185 19.02 -7.31 -2.49
C ALA A 185 17.99 -6.20 -2.28
N ALA A 186 18.13 -5.43 -1.21
CA ALA A 186 17.32 -4.25 -0.94
C ALA A 186 17.56 -3.16 -1.99
N ARG A 187 18.82 -2.96 -2.43
CA ARG A 187 19.14 -1.98 -3.48
C ARG A 187 18.49 -2.36 -4.82
N ALA A 188 18.54 -3.64 -5.20
CA ALA A 188 17.87 -4.14 -6.40
C ALA A 188 16.34 -3.96 -6.32
N ALA A 189 15.74 -4.26 -5.16
CA ALA A 189 14.30 -4.08 -4.96
C ALA A 189 13.87 -2.61 -4.89
N MET A 190 14.75 -1.71 -4.45
CA MET A 190 14.51 -0.25 -4.43
C MET A 190 14.65 0.35 -5.83
N GLY A 191 15.58 -0.15 -6.65
CA GLY A 191 15.79 0.32 -8.02
C GLY A 191 14.81 -0.26 -9.06
N SER A 192 13.83 -1.06 -8.63
CA SER A 192 12.79 -1.58 -9.50
C SER A 192 11.84 -0.46 -9.93
N GLU A 193 11.34 -0.52 -11.16
CA GLU A 193 10.30 0.40 -11.63
C GLU A 193 8.95 0.12 -10.95
N VAL A 194 8.08 1.14 -10.94
CA VAL A 194 6.70 0.99 -10.45
C VAL A 194 5.86 0.30 -11.52
N GLU A 195 5.34 -0.87 -11.19
CA GLU A 195 4.41 -1.64 -12.01
C GLU A 195 2.96 -1.27 -11.65
N VAL A 196 2.15 -0.90 -12.66
CA VAL A 196 0.71 -0.71 -12.49
C VAL A 196 0.01 -2.04 -12.61
N LEU A 197 -0.63 -2.48 -11.53
CA LEU A 197 -1.29 -3.79 -11.44
C LEU A 197 -2.81 -3.73 -11.61
N GLY A 198 -3.39 -2.53 -11.54
CA GLY A 198 -4.81 -2.31 -11.72
C GLY A 198 -5.17 -0.84 -11.93
N THR A 199 -6.10 -0.60 -12.85
CA THR A 199 -6.68 0.71 -13.14
C THR A 199 -8.19 0.64 -13.05
N LEU A 200 -8.80 1.73 -12.60
CA LEU A 200 -10.25 1.91 -12.58
C LEU A 200 -10.64 2.79 -13.78
N PRO A 201 -11.45 2.30 -14.73
CA PRO A 201 -11.85 3.10 -15.88
C PRO A 201 -12.52 4.42 -15.48
N GLY A 202 -12.16 5.54 -16.11
CA GLY A 202 -12.71 6.87 -15.83
C GLY A 202 -14.23 6.97 -15.97
N ARG A 203 -14.87 6.03 -16.67
CA ARG A 203 -16.35 5.93 -16.74
C ARG A 203 -17.02 5.56 -15.41
N LEU A 204 -16.33 4.88 -14.48
CA LEU A 204 -16.89 4.60 -13.15
C LEU A 204 -16.93 5.88 -12.28
N ARG A 205 -16.04 6.84 -12.54
CA ARG A 205 -16.12 8.23 -12.03
C ARG A 205 -17.38 8.94 -12.53
N LYS A 206 -17.85 8.62 -13.75
CA LYS A 206 -19.08 9.17 -14.38
C LYS A 206 -20.37 8.54 -13.86
N ALA A 207 -20.41 7.24 -13.56
CA ALA A 207 -21.61 6.61 -12.97
C ALA A 207 -21.90 7.15 -11.55
N ALA A 208 -20.85 7.63 -10.88
CA ALA A 208 -20.93 8.19 -9.53
C ALA A 208 -21.16 9.72 -9.52
N LYS A 209 -20.93 10.41 -10.64
CA LYS A 209 -21.23 11.85 -10.85
C LYS A 209 -22.26 12.00 -11.97
N GLN A 210 -23.54 12.18 -11.62
CA GLN A 210 -24.54 12.59 -12.62
C GLN A 210 -24.11 13.90 -13.30
N GLY A 211 -23.83 13.84 -14.61
CA GLY A 211 -23.89 15.01 -15.52
C GLY A 211 -22.64 15.92 -15.64
N ALA A 212 -21.43 15.39 -15.87
CA ALA A 212 -20.26 16.21 -16.22
C ALA A 212 -19.82 16.05 -17.68
N GLU A 213 -19.50 17.16 -18.36
CA GLU A 213 -18.93 17.25 -19.72
C GLU A 213 -17.51 16.62 -19.80
N VAL A 214 -17.13 16.19 -21.01
CA VAL A 214 -16.00 15.28 -21.26
C VAL A 214 -14.76 16.05 -21.76
N ASN A 215 -13.60 15.83 -21.14
CA ASN A 215 -12.29 16.19 -21.70
C ASN A 215 -11.54 14.94 -22.17
N ALA A 216 -10.71 15.07 -23.21
CA ALA A 216 -9.94 13.96 -23.80
C ALA A 216 -8.91 13.30 -22.84
N GLU A 217 -8.61 13.94 -21.71
CA GLU A 217 -7.75 13.38 -20.64
C GLU A 217 -8.50 12.38 -19.74
N ASP A 218 -9.84 12.28 -19.82
CA ASP A 218 -10.68 11.37 -19.00
C ASP A 218 -10.64 9.89 -19.44
N ASP A 219 -9.85 9.53 -20.45
CA ASP A 219 -9.74 8.15 -20.97
C ASP A 219 -8.64 7.33 -20.26
N VAL A 220 -7.76 7.97 -19.49
CA VAL A 220 -6.77 7.28 -18.65
C VAL A 220 -7.42 6.94 -17.31
N GLY A 221 -7.56 5.63 -17.02
CA GLY A 221 -8.16 5.17 -15.77
C GLY A 221 -7.33 5.53 -14.52
N ASP A 222 -7.99 5.69 -13.38
CA ASP A 222 -7.33 5.95 -12.10
C ASP A 222 -6.48 4.73 -11.68
N ILE A 223 -5.21 4.92 -11.33
CA ILE A 223 -4.35 3.83 -10.88
C ILE A 223 -4.75 3.46 -9.43
N ILE A 224 -5.14 2.19 -9.23
CA ILE A 224 -5.69 1.68 -7.97
C ILE A 224 -4.92 0.51 -7.36
N ALA A 225 -3.94 -0.04 -8.08
CA ALA A 225 -3.00 -1.02 -7.56
C ALA A 225 -1.63 -0.85 -8.22
N VAL A 226 -0.57 -0.79 -7.41
CA VAL A 226 0.83 -0.64 -7.86
C VAL A 226 1.77 -1.53 -7.07
N ARG A 227 2.88 -1.95 -7.67
CA ARG A 227 3.98 -2.64 -7.01
C ARG A 227 5.31 -2.00 -7.38
N GLN A 228 6.24 -1.94 -6.44
CA GLN A 228 7.64 -1.61 -6.73
C GLN A 228 8.54 -2.58 -5.97
N GLY A 229 9.14 -3.53 -6.70
CA GLY A 229 9.88 -4.63 -6.10
C GLY A 229 8.98 -5.45 -5.18
N ASN A 230 9.22 -5.39 -3.87
CA ASN A 230 8.47 -6.12 -2.85
C ASN A 230 7.48 -5.24 -2.05
N VAL A 231 7.28 -3.99 -2.45
CA VAL A 231 6.29 -3.11 -1.84
C VAL A 231 5.07 -3.04 -2.75
N PHE A 232 3.89 -3.30 -2.19
CA PHE A 232 2.61 -3.36 -2.88
C PHE A 232 1.65 -2.34 -2.29
N GLY A 233 0.86 -1.67 -3.13
CA GLY A 233 -0.07 -0.64 -2.71
C GLY A 233 -1.41 -0.79 -3.43
N THR A 234 -2.52 -0.71 -2.69
CA THR A 234 -3.88 -0.75 -3.25
C THR A 234 -4.73 0.37 -2.68
N SER A 235 -5.57 0.98 -3.52
CA SER A 235 -6.48 2.07 -3.13
C SER A 235 -7.76 1.61 -2.43
N PHE A 236 -8.14 0.35 -2.63
CA PHE A 236 -9.38 -0.24 -2.13
C PHE A 236 -9.13 -1.10 -0.88
N HIS A 237 -10.23 -1.58 -0.29
CA HIS A 237 -10.29 -2.38 0.92
C HIS A 237 -10.52 -3.87 0.60
N PRO A 238 -9.47 -4.65 0.30
CA PRO A 238 -9.58 -6.10 0.08
C PRO A 238 -10.01 -6.87 1.33
N GLU A 239 -9.90 -6.26 2.51
CA GLU A 239 -10.29 -6.82 3.80
C GLU A 239 -11.80 -6.81 4.07
N LEU A 240 -12.55 -6.00 3.32
CA LEU A 240 -14.01 -5.88 3.47
C LEU A 240 -14.79 -6.85 2.59
N THR A 241 -14.12 -7.85 2.01
CA THR A 241 -14.71 -8.93 1.22
C THR A 241 -14.33 -10.29 1.80
N ALA A 242 -15.11 -11.33 1.51
CA ALA A 242 -14.76 -12.71 1.85
C ALA A 242 -13.70 -13.32 0.89
N ASP A 243 -13.35 -12.59 -0.18
CA ASP A 243 -12.43 -13.03 -1.21
C ASP A 243 -10.97 -12.89 -0.75
N THR A 244 -10.31 -14.03 -0.56
CA THR A 244 -8.92 -14.12 -0.07
C THR A 244 -7.88 -14.12 -1.18
N ARG A 245 -8.25 -14.01 -2.45
CA ARG A 245 -7.33 -14.23 -3.58
C ARG A 245 -6.15 -13.26 -3.59
N ILE A 246 -6.36 -11.99 -3.21
CA ILE A 246 -5.26 -11.02 -3.11
C ILE A 246 -4.33 -11.37 -1.95
N HIS A 247 -4.86 -11.74 -0.78
CA HIS A 247 -4.04 -12.17 0.36
C HIS A 247 -3.24 -13.44 0.03
N GLN A 248 -3.86 -14.41 -0.64
CA GLN A 248 -3.15 -15.62 -1.10
C GLN A 248 -2.02 -15.29 -2.07
N TRP A 249 -2.28 -14.43 -3.06
CA TRP A 249 -1.27 -13.96 -4.00
C TRP A 249 -0.13 -13.25 -3.26
N TRP A 250 -0.45 -12.32 -2.38
CA TRP A 250 0.55 -11.55 -1.65
C TRP A 250 1.40 -12.43 -0.71
N LEU A 251 0.81 -13.42 -0.05
CA LEU A 251 1.57 -14.39 0.75
C LEU A 251 2.59 -15.19 -0.08
N ARG A 252 2.26 -15.53 -1.34
CA ARG A 252 3.21 -16.15 -2.28
C ARG A 252 4.34 -15.18 -2.64
N GLU A 253 4.01 -13.91 -2.90
CA GLU A 253 5.00 -12.87 -3.19
C GLU A 253 5.96 -12.65 -2.01
N VAL A 254 5.44 -12.69 -0.77
CA VAL A 254 6.26 -12.62 0.45
C VAL A 254 7.26 -13.78 0.47
N GLN A 255 6.80 -15.00 0.26
CA GLN A 255 7.69 -16.18 0.25
C GLN A 255 8.74 -16.09 -0.86
N ALA A 256 8.35 -15.72 -2.08
CA ALA A 256 9.26 -15.54 -3.19
C ALA A 256 10.31 -14.45 -2.92
N ALA A 257 9.92 -13.35 -2.25
CA ALA A 257 10.85 -12.30 -1.85
C ALA A 257 11.84 -12.75 -0.77
N LEU A 258 11.39 -13.53 0.22
CA LEU A 258 12.26 -14.06 1.27
C LEU A 258 13.23 -15.12 0.73
N GLN A 259 12.77 -15.98 -0.19
CA GLN A 259 13.62 -16.96 -0.86
C GLN A 259 14.74 -16.29 -1.66
N ARG A 260 14.43 -15.24 -2.42
CA ARG A 260 15.43 -14.45 -3.17
C ARG A 260 16.50 -13.78 -2.29
N ARG A 261 16.22 -13.55 -1.01
CA ARG A 261 17.16 -12.97 -0.03
C ARG A 261 18.00 -14.01 0.70
N SER A 262 17.58 -15.28 0.67
CA SER A 262 18.25 -16.38 1.34
C SER A 262 19.29 -17.07 0.46
N VAL A 263 19.36 -16.66 -0.82
CA VAL A 263 20.33 -17.09 -1.84
C VAL A 263 21.36 -15.98 -2.02
#